data_AF-A0A3N4KH58-F1
#
_entry.id   AF-A0A3N4KH58-F1
#
_cell.length_a   1.000
_cell.length_b   1.000
_cell.length_c   1.000
_cell.angle_alpha   90.00
_cell.angle_beta   90.00
_cell.angle_gamma   90.00
#
_symmetry.space_group_name_H-M   'P 1'
#
loop_
_entity.id
_entity.type
_entity.pdbx_description
1 polymer ?
#
loop_
_entity_poly.entity_id
_entity_poly.type
_entity_poly.pdbx_seq_one_letter_code
_entity_poly.pdbx_strand_id
1 'polypeptide(L)'
;GLATSDMLLSLNFLFSTAFQMSGRVINQQDHPKLCSTSGFLTQLFVVQTDYWALTIAINTWIMVGWGGKYAKFIRDSVGVIWAIPWLLSITCASVSLALVGYGDVGAWCWFQNDGMSLFINYIPRWTIVFVIMTIYISLF
;
A
#
# COMPACT_ATOMS: atom_id res chain seq x y z
N GLY A 1 4.35 -10.91 -3.67
CA GLY A 1 3.39 -9.90 -3.20
C GLY A 1 4.09 -8.60 -2.95
N LEU A 2 4.84 -8.52 -1.84
CA LEU A 2 5.59 -7.33 -1.41
C LEU A 2 6.46 -6.72 -2.52
N ALA A 3 7.44 -7.48 -3.03
CA ALA A 3 8.38 -7.00 -4.05
C ALA A 3 7.69 -6.53 -5.35
N THR A 4 6.61 -7.21 -5.75
CA THR A 4 5.80 -6.79 -6.91
C THR A 4 5.13 -5.44 -6.66
N SER A 5 4.65 -5.20 -5.43
CA SER A 5 4.02 -3.94 -5.04
C SER A 5 5.04 -2.79 -5.05
N ASP A 6 6.24 -3.02 -4.51
CA ASP A 6 7.35 -2.04 -4.56
C ASP A 6 7.81 -1.72 -5.98
N MET A 7 7.90 -2.74 -6.84
CA MET A 7 8.24 -2.55 -8.25
C MET A 7 7.20 -1.67 -8.95
N LEU A 8 5.91 -1.97 -8.76
CA LEU A 8 4.83 -1.20 -9.37
C LEU A 8 4.75 0.23 -8.83
N LEU A 9 4.98 0.43 -7.54
CA LEU A 9 5.09 1.75 -6.92
C LEU A 9 6.23 2.56 -7.55
N SER A 10 7.42 1.95 -7.67
CA SER A 10 8.61 2.59 -8.24
C SER A 10 8.39 2.94 -9.71
N LEU A 11 7.79 2.05 -10.49
CA LEU A 11 7.41 2.32 -11.89
C LEU A 11 6.42 3.49 -12.00
N ASN A 12 5.45 3.60 -11.09
CA ASN A 12 4.51 4.70 -11.08
C ASN A 12 5.21 6.06 -10.84
N PHE A 13 6.17 6.10 -9.90
CA PHE A 13 6.98 7.30 -9.67
C PHE A 13 7.90 7.63 -10.85
N LEU A 14 8.55 6.63 -11.45
CA LEU A 14 9.38 6.83 -12.64
C LEU A 14 8.56 7.37 -13.82
N PHE A 15 7.34 6.85 -14.02
CA PHE A 15 6.45 7.33 -15.07
C PHE A 15 6.01 8.77 -14.82
N SER A 16 5.59 9.08 -13.60
CA SER A 16 5.14 10.43 -13.22
C SER A 16 6.27 11.47 -13.36
N THR A 17 7.47 11.13 -12.91
CA THR A 17 8.66 12.01 -13.01
C THR A 17 9.13 12.17 -14.47
N ALA A 18 9.17 11.10 -15.26
CA ALA A 18 9.52 11.18 -16.68
C ALA A 18 8.52 12.04 -17.46
N PHE A 19 7.23 11.95 -17.13
CA PHE A 19 6.20 12.79 -17.71
C PHE A 19 6.42 14.28 -17.37
N GLN A 20 6.71 14.59 -16.10
CA GLN A 20 7.03 15.96 -15.68
C GLN A 20 8.30 16.50 -16.37
N MET A 21 9.35 15.68 -16.49
CA MET A 21 10.58 16.05 -17.20
C MET A 21 10.37 16.31 -18.70
N SER A 22 9.33 15.74 -19.31
CA SER A 22 8.96 16.00 -20.71
C SER A 22 8.30 17.38 -20.94
N GLY A 23 8.21 18.21 -19.90
CA GLY A 23 7.58 19.54 -19.95
C GLY A 23 6.05 19.50 -19.89
N ARG A 24 5.46 18.33 -19.62
CA ARG A 24 4.01 18.15 -19.45
C ARG A 24 3.70 18.10 -17.96
N VAL A 25 2.85 19.00 -17.48
CA VAL A 25 2.47 19.03 -16.06
C VAL A 25 1.39 17.98 -15.81
N ILE A 26 1.53 17.17 -14.75
CA ILE A 26 0.61 16.06 -14.45
C ILE A 26 -0.81 16.58 -14.12
N ASN A 27 -0.91 17.83 -13.68
CA ASN A 27 -2.15 18.55 -13.36
C ASN A 27 -2.69 19.43 -14.51
N GLN A 28 -2.13 19.31 -15.72
CA GLN A 28 -2.57 20.13 -16.85
C GLN A 28 -3.96 19.66 -17.33
N GLN A 29 -4.85 20.61 -17.67
CA GLN A 29 -6.26 20.36 -18.06
C GLN A 29 -6.45 19.36 -19.20
N ASP A 30 -5.39 19.06 -19.96
CA ASP A 30 -5.41 18.07 -21.04
C ASP A 30 -5.55 16.62 -20.53
N HIS A 31 -5.18 16.31 -19.27
CA HIS A 31 -5.21 14.95 -18.73
C HIS A 31 -5.66 14.84 -17.26
N PRO A 32 -6.91 15.24 -16.93
CA PRO A 32 -7.39 15.29 -15.55
C PRO A 32 -7.39 13.93 -14.84
N LYS A 33 -7.40 12.81 -15.59
CA LYS A 33 -7.41 11.45 -15.04
C LYS A 33 -6.01 10.92 -14.71
N LEU A 34 -4.94 11.48 -15.26
CA LEU A 34 -3.58 10.98 -15.02
C LEU A 34 -3.15 11.20 -13.57
N CYS A 35 -3.41 12.39 -13.02
CA CYS A 35 -3.08 12.69 -11.63
C CYS A 35 -3.86 11.80 -10.65
N SER A 36 -5.17 11.65 -10.86
CA SER A 36 -6.01 10.79 -10.04
C SER A 36 -5.59 9.32 -10.11
N THR A 37 -5.17 8.83 -11.28
CA THR A 37 -4.73 7.44 -11.47
C THR A 37 -3.38 7.21 -10.81
N SER A 38 -2.41 8.12 -11.01
CA SER A 38 -1.09 8.02 -10.37
C SER A 38 -1.21 8.10 -8.84
N GLY A 39 -2.05 8.99 -8.31
CA GLY A 39 -2.33 9.09 -6.88
C GLY A 39 -2.97 7.81 -6.31
N PHE A 40 -3.95 7.26 -7.02
CA PHE A 40 -4.57 5.98 -6.66
C PHE A 40 -3.56 4.84 -6.64
N LEU A 41 -2.74 4.69 -7.69
CA LEU A 41 -1.72 3.64 -7.76
C LEU A 41 -0.67 3.81 -6.67
N THR A 42 -0.25 5.04 -6.40
CA THR A 42 0.71 5.33 -5.32
C THR A 42 0.14 4.88 -4.00
N GLN A 43 -1.08 5.30 -3.65
CA GLN A 43 -1.70 4.90 -2.40
C GLN A 43 -1.91 3.38 -2.33
N LEU A 44 -2.43 2.78 -3.40
CA LEU A 44 -2.69 1.35 -3.49
C LEU A 44 -1.43 0.57 -3.13
N PHE A 45 -0.32 0.83 -3.81
CA PHE A 45 0.90 0.05 -3.60
C PHE A 45 1.61 0.37 -2.29
N VAL A 46 1.54 1.61 -1.80
CA VAL A 46 2.08 2.01 -0.48
C VAL A 46 1.35 1.29 0.65
N VAL A 47 0.01 1.27 0.64
CA VAL A 47 -0.78 0.57 1.66
C VAL A 47 -0.60 -0.95 1.52
N GLN A 48 -0.43 -1.42 0.29
CA GLN A 48 -0.25 -2.83 0.02
C GLN A 48 1.09 -3.37 0.54
N THR A 49 2.18 -2.61 0.47
CA THR A 49 3.46 -3.04 1.06
C THR A 49 3.35 -3.20 2.57
N ASP A 50 2.61 -2.33 3.26
CA ASP A 50 2.36 -2.44 4.70
C ASP A 50 1.57 -3.72 5.06
N TYR A 51 0.48 -4.00 4.33
CA TYR A 51 -0.30 -5.21 4.56
C TYR A 51 0.47 -6.50 4.23
N TRP A 52 1.33 -6.47 3.22
CA TRP A 52 2.24 -7.57 2.95
C TRP A 52 3.22 -7.79 4.09
N ALA A 53 3.82 -6.73 4.63
CA ALA A 53 4.73 -6.81 5.76
C ALA A 53 4.02 -7.40 7.00
N LEU A 54 2.80 -6.93 7.30
CA LEU A 54 1.98 -7.48 8.38
C LEU A 54 1.66 -8.96 8.18
N THR A 55 1.27 -9.34 6.97
CA THR A 55 0.94 -10.73 6.62
C THR A 55 2.16 -11.64 6.81
N ILE A 56 3.36 -11.17 6.42
CA ILE A 56 4.61 -11.90 6.65
C ILE A 56 4.90 -12.05 8.15
N ALA A 57 4.74 -10.98 8.93
CA ALA A 57 4.96 -11.03 10.38
C ALA A 57 4.01 -12.02 11.08
N ILE A 58 2.71 -11.96 10.77
CA ILE A 58 1.70 -12.88 11.31
C ILE A 58 2.03 -14.33 10.92
N ASN A 59 2.32 -14.60 9.64
CA ASN A 59 2.65 -15.95 9.19
C ASN A 59 3.90 -16.48 9.87
N THR A 60 4.93 -15.64 10.05
CA THR A 60 6.17 -16.00 10.74
C THR A 60 5.89 -16.38 12.19
N TRP A 61 5.10 -15.56 12.90
CA TRP A 61 4.71 -15.82 14.29
C TRP A 61 3.94 -17.13 14.45
N ILE A 62 2.97 -17.41 13.56
CA ILE A 62 2.21 -18.66 13.57
C ILE A 62 3.13 -19.87 13.31
N MET A 63 4.00 -19.78 12.30
CA MET A 63 4.89 -20.88 11.92
C MET A 63 5.90 -21.22 13.02
N VAL A 64 6.47 -20.20 13.65
CA VAL A 64 7.48 -20.38 14.71
C VAL A 64 6.83 -20.79 16.03
N GLY A 65 5.69 -20.20 16.40
CA GLY A 65 5.04 -20.45 17.70
C GLY A 65 4.24 -21.75 17.78
N TRP A 66 3.56 -22.16 16.70
CA TRP A 66 2.53 -23.22 16.77
C TRP A 66 2.85 -24.48 15.92
N GLY A 67 4.00 -24.52 15.24
CA GLY A 67 4.54 -25.73 14.61
C GLY A 67 3.74 -26.27 13.40
N GLY A 68 4.05 -27.51 13.01
CA GLY A 68 3.74 -28.08 11.68
C GLY A 68 2.26 -28.20 11.28
N LYS A 69 1.30 -28.21 12.23
CA LYS A 69 -0.14 -28.28 11.91
C LYS A 69 -0.63 -27.00 11.22
N TYR A 70 -0.15 -25.84 11.66
CA TYR A 70 -0.52 -24.55 11.09
C TYR A 70 0.24 -24.26 9.79
N ALA A 71 1.46 -24.78 9.64
CA ALA A 71 2.18 -24.71 8.37
C ALA A 71 1.41 -25.39 7.22
N LYS A 72 0.76 -26.53 7.49
CA LYS A 72 -0.12 -27.19 6.50
C LYS A 72 -1.32 -26.32 6.15
N PHE A 73 -1.97 -25.73 7.16
CA PHE A 73 -3.12 -24.84 6.95
C PHE A 73 -2.77 -23.60 6.11
N ILE A 74 -1.63 -22.95 6.40
CA ILE A 74 -1.13 -21.80 5.63
C ILE A 74 -0.89 -22.21 4.18
N ARG A 75 -0.29 -23.38 3.95
CA ARG A 75 -0.02 -23.91 2.61
C ARG A 75 -1.30 -24.16 1.82
N ASP A 76 -2.30 -24.77 2.45
CA ASP A 76 -3.58 -25.09 1.82
C ASP A 76 -4.41 -23.81 1.53
N SER A 77 -4.20 -22.76 2.33
CA SER A 77 -4.93 -21.48 2.23
C SER A 77 -4.13 -20.34 1.58
N VAL A 78 -3.05 -20.65 0.85
CA VAL A 78 -2.17 -19.64 0.22
C VAL A 78 -2.95 -18.62 -0.61
N GLY A 79 -3.95 -19.06 -1.38
CA GLY A 79 -4.76 -18.16 -2.22
C GLY A 79 -5.51 -17.11 -1.42
N VAL A 80 -6.08 -17.50 -0.27
CA VAL A 80 -6.82 -16.59 0.62
C VAL A 80 -5.87 -15.60 1.30
N ILE A 81 -4.76 -16.10 1.84
CA ILE A 81 -3.73 -15.28 2.49
C ILE A 81 -3.14 -14.27 1.50
N TRP A 82 -2.97 -14.68 0.25
CA TRP A 82 -2.47 -13.81 -0.81
C TRP A 82 -3.50 -12.75 -1.24
N ALA A 83 -4.79 -13.08 -1.27
CA ALA A 83 -5.86 -12.16 -1.66
C ALA A 83 -6.12 -11.04 -0.63
N ILE A 84 -5.91 -11.31 0.67
CA ILE A 84 -6.19 -10.36 1.75
C ILE A 84 -5.47 -9.01 1.55
N PRO A 85 -4.13 -8.96 1.35
CA PRO A 85 -3.43 -7.69 1.13
C PRO A 85 -3.94 -6.91 -0.08
N TRP A 86 -4.32 -7.60 -1.16
CA TRP A 86 -4.88 -6.96 -2.37
C TRP A 86 -6.27 -6.36 -2.11
N LEU A 87 -7.16 -7.11 -1.47
CA LEU A 87 -8.52 -6.62 -1.21
C LEU A 87 -8.49 -5.44 -0.24
N LEU A 88 -7.68 -5.51 0.82
CA LEU A 88 -7.55 -4.41 1.78
C LEU A 88 -6.91 -3.17 1.16
N SER A 89 -5.88 -3.33 0.32
CA SER A 89 -5.25 -2.19 -0.34
C SER A 89 -6.18 -1.52 -1.37
N ILE A 90 -6.88 -2.31 -2.20
CA ILE A 90 -7.83 -1.80 -3.19
C ILE A 90 -8.97 -1.07 -2.51
N THR A 91 -9.58 -1.66 -1.48
CA THR A 91 -10.69 -1.02 -0.76
C THR A 91 -10.25 0.30 -0.11
N CYS A 92 -9.09 0.33 0.54
CA CYS A 92 -8.55 1.54 1.13
C CYS A 92 -8.30 2.64 0.08
N ALA A 93 -7.65 2.31 -1.04
CA ALA A 93 -7.39 3.25 -2.12
C ALA A 93 -8.68 3.75 -2.78
N SER A 94 -9.67 2.87 -2.98
CA SER A 94 -10.97 3.25 -3.55
C SER A 94 -11.76 4.18 -2.64
N VAL A 95 -11.76 3.91 -1.33
CA VAL A 95 -12.42 4.78 -0.33
C VAL A 95 -11.75 6.15 -0.28
N SER A 96 -10.43 6.19 -0.31
CA SER A 96 -9.66 7.44 -0.33
C SER A 96 -9.89 8.28 -1.58
N LEU A 97 -9.98 7.64 -2.75
CA LEU A 97 -10.34 8.31 -3.98
C LEU A 97 -11.74 8.94 -3.90
N ALA A 98 -12.70 8.23 -3.30
CA ALA A 98 -14.08 8.71 -3.16
C ALA A 98 -14.24 9.86 -2.15
N LEU A 99 -13.43 9.90 -1.08
CA LEU A 99 -13.60 10.85 0.01
C LEU A 99 -12.72 12.10 -0.07
N VAL A 100 -11.49 11.98 -0.57
CA VAL A 100 -10.47 13.05 -0.45
C VAL A 100 -10.02 13.59 -1.81
N GLY A 101 -9.94 12.72 -2.82
CA GLY A 101 -9.32 13.05 -4.10
C GLY A 101 -7.79 13.19 -4.01
N TYR A 102 -7.15 13.21 -5.17
CA TYR A 102 -5.70 13.35 -5.30
C TYR A 102 -5.34 14.65 -6.00
N GLY A 103 -4.35 15.37 -5.47
CA GLY A 103 -3.78 16.58 -6.01
C GLY A 103 -2.31 16.41 -6.37
N ASP A 104 -1.80 17.33 -7.18
CA ASP A 104 -0.42 17.35 -7.61
C ASP A 104 0.49 17.93 -6.51
N VAL A 105 1.57 17.21 -6.20
CA VAL A 105 2.62 17.63 -5.24
C VAL A 105 3.95 17.90 -5.97
N GLY A 106 3.91 17.99 -7.30
CA GLY A 106 5.03 18.25 -8.19
C GLY A 106 5.30 17.05 -9.11
N ALA A 107 6.07 16.08 -8.61
CA ALA A 107 6.54 14.95 -9.41
C ALA A 107 5.61 13.73 -9.42
N TRP A 108 4.62 13.72 -8.53
CA TRP A 108 3.58 12.70 -8.44
C TRP A 108 2.34 13.31 -7.77
N CYS A 109 1.24 12.56 -7.79
CA CYS A 109 0.01 12.97 -7.16
C CYS A 109 -0.21 12.27 -5.82
N TRP A 110 -0.71 13.01 -4.84
CA TRP A 110 -0.97 12.55 -3.47
C TRP A 110 -2.23 13.20 -2.90
N PHE A 111 -2.58 12.89 -1.66
CA PHE A 111 -3.71 13.52 -0.98
C PHE A 111 -3.59 15.05 -0.98
N GLN A 112 -4.66 15.72 -1.39
CA GLN A 112 -4.71 17.18 -1.44
C GLN A 112 -4.93 17.81 -0.05
N ASN A 113 -5.43 17.04 0.92
CA ASN A 113 -5.71 17.50 2.28
C ASN A 113 -4.83 16.76 3.31
N ASP A 114 -3.90 17.49 3.92
CA ASP A 114 -2.95 16.97 4.91
C ASP A 114 -3.64 16.37 6.16
N GLY A 115 -4.75 16.98 6.60
CA GLY A 115 -5.49 16.52 7.77
C GLY A 115 -6.09 15.12 7.56
N MET A 116 -6.69 14.88 6.39
CA MET A 116 -7.30 13.58 6.07
C MET A 116 -6.24 12.52 5.74
N SER A 117 -5.14 12.91 5.13
CA SER A 117 -3.97 12.04 4.89
C SER A 117 -3.43 11.46 6.21
N LEU A 118 -3.39 12.27 7.27
CA LEU A 118 -3.00 11.83 8.62
C LEU A 118 -3.88 10.68 9.13
N PHE A 119 -5.20 10.85 9.08
CA PHE A 119 -6.14 9.88 9.64
C PHE A 119 -6.26 8.60 8.80
N ILE A 120 -6.25 8.73 7.47
CA ILE A 120 -6.53 7.60 6.58
C ILE A 120 -5.27 6.80 6.26
N ASN A 121 -4.09 7.43 6.28
CA ASN A 121 -2.86 6.77 5.88
C ASN A 121 -1.88 6.63 7.05
N TYR A 122 -1.52 7.74 7.71
CA TYR A 122 -0.50 7.69 8.75
C TYR A 122 -0.92 6.88 9.98
N ILE A 123 -2.12 7.11 10.53
CA ILE A 123 -2.58 6.38 11.73
C ILE A 123 -2.65 4.86 11.49
N PRO A 124 -3.30 4.35 10.41
CA PRO A 124 -3.33 2.91 10.14
C PRO A 124 -1.93 2.32 9.93
N ARG A 125 -1.05 3.03 9.21
CA ARG A 125 0.33 2.58 8.98
C ARG A 125 1.12 2.47 10.28
N TRP A 126 1.07 3.49 11.13
CA TRP A 126 1.72 3.43 12.44
C TRP A 126 1.16 2.31 13.31
N THR A 127 -0.15 2.08 13.27
CA THR A 127 -0.79 0.95 13.97
C THR A 127 -0.22 -0.39 13.49
N ILE A 128 -0.07 -0.58 12.17
CA ILE A 128 0.54 -1.79 11.60
C ILE A 128 1.99 -1.96 12.08
N VAL A 129 2.79 -0.88 12.08
CA VAL A 129 4.18 -0.92 12.55
C VAL A 129 4.26 -1.37 14.02
N PHE A 130 3.43 -0.82 14.90
CA PHE A 130 3.39 -1.23 16.29
C PHE A 130 3.00 -2.70 16.46
N VAL A 131 2.00 -3.17 15.71
CA VAL A 131 1.60 -4.58 15.73
C VAL A 131 2.75 -5.50 15.29
N ILE A 132 3.44 -5.15 14.20
CA ILE A 132 4.60 -5.91 13.71
C ILE A 132 5.71 -5.95 14.77
N MET A 133 6.01 -4.81 15.41
CA MET A 133 6.99 -4.76 16.50
C MET A 133 6.59 -5.66 17.66
N THR A 134 5.34 -5.60 18.12
CA THR A 134 4.86 -6.47 19.21
C THR A 134 4.97 -7.94 18.85
N ILE A 135 4.62 -8.32 17.61
CA ILE A 135 4.76 -9.70 17.13
C ILE A 135 6.22 -10.16 17.22
N TYR A 136 7.16 -9.37 16.69
CA TYR A 136 8.57 -9.75 16.71
C TYR A 136 9.17 -9.76 18.12
N ILE A 137 8.78 -8.83 18.99
CA ILE A 137 9.19 -8.84 20.40
C ILE A 137 8.66 -10.09 21.10
N SER A 138 7.42 -10.51 20.83
CA SER A 138 6.84 -11.72 21.45
C SER A 138 7.50 -13.03 20.99
N LEU A 139 8.30 -12.98 19.93
CA LEU A 139 8.99 -14.13 19.35
C LEU A 139 10.37 -14.38 19.99
N PHE A 140 10.94 -13.35 20.62
CA PHE A 140 12.25 -13.36 21.28
C PHE A 140 12.10 -13.48 22.80
#